data_AF-A0A8R1U0N1-F1
#
_entry.id   AF-A0A8R1U0N1-F1
#
_cell.length_a   1.000
_cell.length_b   1.000
_cell.length_c   1.000
_cell.angle_alpha   90.00
_cell.angle_beta   90.00
_cell.angle_gamma   90.00
#
_symmetry.space_group_name_H-M   'P 1'
#
loop_
_entity.id
_entity.type
_entity.pdbx_description
1 polymer ?
#
loop_
_entity_poly.entity_id
_entity_poly.type
_entity_poly.pdbx_seq_one_letter_code
_entity_poly.pdbx_strand_id
1 'polypeptide(L)'
;MVCFPEIKIAVYCLWFPIAIGGSLSWMELSLIEYETVSLILSPVLAILQGFQMLQVQKCYRSLNINQPETFILYFSGLTTIGLSVPAFYSWMNSAISADASWESIDYLLIGMSIMFMPNYKYSEMWLQLSLTACDFMVLEQAKFWAASIGQWFVQNMAHATIFALAGKIVMFGALVRYFIEIKQRRKTDYSDLSLALVN
;
A
#
# COMPACT_ATOMS: atom_id res chain seq x y z
N MET A 1 -18.52 22.15 -16.17
CA MET A 1 -19.99 22.18 -16.08
C MET A 1 -20.52 21.47 -17.33
N VAL A 2 -20.30 20.16 -17.47
CA VAL A 2 -21.21 19.07 -17.10
C VAL A 2 -20.50 18.08 -16.17
N CYS A 3 -21.02 17.86 -14.96
CA CYS A 3 -20.50 16.85 -14.04
C CYS A 3 -21.34 15.59 -14.22
N PHE A 4 -20.85 14.61 -15.00
CA PHE A 4 -21.52 13.33 -15.19
C PHE A 4 -21.63 12.57 -13.85
N PRO A 5 -22.83 12.36 -13.29
CA PRO A 5 -22.98 11.57 -12.06
C PRO A 5 -22.67 10.08 -12.28
N GLU A 6 -22.82 9.59 -13.52
CA GLU A 6 -22.58 8.18 -13.87
C GLU A 6 -21.10 7.77 -13.76
N ILE A 7 -20.17 8.68 -14.07
CA ILE A 7 -18.73 8.40 -13.97
C ILE A 7 -18.32 8.21 -12.50
N LYS A 8 -18.95 8.93 -11.56
CA LYS A 8 -18.64 8.77 -10.13
C LYS A 8 -19.09 7.39 -9.64
N ILE A 9 -20.26 6.91 -10.06
CA ILE A 9 -20.79 5.59 -9.64
C ILE A 9 -19.91 4.46 -10.18
N ALA A 10 -19.49 4.53 -11.45
CA ALA A 10 -18.59 3.51 -12.04
C ALA A 10 -17.26 3.40 -11.27
N VAL A 11 -16.71 4.53 -10.83
CA VAL A 11 -15.46 4.59 -10.06
C VAL A 11 -15.61 3.96 -8.67
N TYR A 12 -16.70 4.24 -7.95
CA TYR A 12 -16.97 3.58 -6.67
C TYR A 12 -17.19 2.07 -6.83
N CYS A 13 -17.86 1.65 -7.91
CA CYS A 13 -18.06 0.24 -8.24
C CYS A 13 -16.75 -0.51 -8.53
N LEU A 14 -15.67 0.22 -8.86
CA LEU A 14 -14.36 -0.37 -9.12
C LEU A 14 -13.50 -0.50 -7.86
N TRP A 15 -13.61 0.43 -6.92
CA TRP A 15 -12.80 0.40 -5.70
C TRP A 15 -13.24 -0.70 -4.73
N PHE A 16 -14.53 -0.97 -4.65
CA PHE A 16 -15.08 -2.03 -3.80
C PHE A 16 -14.53 -3.44 -4.12
N PRO A 17 -14.54 -3.93 -5.38
CA PRO A 17 -13.96 -5.22 -5.70
C PRO A 17 -12.43 -5.25 -5.57
N ILE A 18 -11.73 -4.11 -5.71
CA ILE A 18 -10.30 -4.02 -5.43
C ILE A 18 -10.04 -4.23 -3.93
N ALA A 19 -10.80 -3.54 -3.06
CA ALA A 19 -10.65 -3.66 -1.62
C ALA A 19 -10.98 -5.08 -1.12
N ILE A 20 -12.08 -5.67 -1.60
CA ILE A 20 -12.48 -7.04 -1.23
C ILE A 20 -11.52 -8.08 -1.84
N GLY A 21 -11.21 -7.98 -3.12
CA GLY A 21 -10.30 -8.90 -3.79
C GLY A 21 -8.91 -8.89 -3.18
N GLY A 22 -8.38 -7.70 -2.89
CA GLY A 22 -7.12 -7.51 -2.18
C GLY A 22 -7.14 -8.15 -0.79
N SER A 23 -8.15 -7.85 0.02
CA SER A 23 -8.27 -8.41 1.39
C SER A 23 -8.43 -9.94 1.38
N LEU A 24 -9.32 -10.47 0.53
CA LEU A 24 -9.53 -11.91 0.41
C LEU A 24 -8.29 -12.64 -0.10
N SER A 25 -7.48 -12.01 -0.96
CA SER A 25 -6.27 -12.64 -1.52
C SER A 25 -5.24 -13.08 -0.47
N TRP A 26 -5.30 -12.50 0.73
CA TRP A 26 -4.45 -12.82 1.88
C TRP A 26 -5.11 -13.73 2.92
N MET A 27 -6.41 -14.01 2.79
CA MET A 27 -7.15 -14.82 3.76
C MET A 27 -6.94 -16.32 3.50
N GLU A 28 -5.85 -16.86 4.04
CA GLU A 28 -5.52 -18.29 4.02
C GLU A 28 -5.97 -18.95 5.33
N LEU A 29 -7.28 -18.89 5.59
CA LEU A 29 -7.89 -19.51 6.78
C LEU A 29 -7.50 -21.00 6.86
N SER A 30 -7.07 -21.45 8.04
CA SER A 30 -6.54 -22.80 8.37
C SER A 30 -5.09 -23.11 7.99
N LEU A 31 -4.45 -22.31 7.12
CA LEU A 31 -3.03 -22.47 6.78
C LEU A 31 -2.14 -21.50 7.55
N ILE A 32 -2.65 -20.29 7.77
CA ILE A 32 -1.99 -19.25 8.55
C ILE A 32 -2.77 -19.07 9.84
N GLU A 33 -2.08 -19.19 10.97
CA GLU A 33 -2.65 -18.93 12.28
C GLU A 33 -2.84 -17.41 12.45
N TYR A 34 -4.09 -16.97 12.49
CA TYR A 34 -4.42 -15.57 12.75
C TYR A 34 -4.76 -15.38 14.22
N GLU A 35 -4.01 -14.52 14.90
CA GLU A 35 -4.36 -14.09 16.25
C GLU A 35 -5.61 -13.19 16.21
N THR A 36 -6.56 -13.42 17.13
CA THR A 36 -7.82 -12.68 17.20
C THR A 36 -7.61 -11.16 17.34
N VAL A 37 -6.61 -10.77 18.13
CA VAL A 37 -6.24 -9.36 18.33
C VAL A 37 -5.81 -8.72 17.01
N SER A 38 -4.98 -9.43 16.23
CA SER A 38 -4.51 -8.98 14.91
C SER A 38 -5.65 -8.83 13.91
N LEU A 39 -6.62 -9.75 13.90
CA LEU A 39 -7.81 -9.65 13.03
C LEU A 39 -8.65 -8.40 13.36
N ILE A 40 -8.84 -8.10 14.65
CA ILE A 40 -9.60 -6.92 15.10
C ILE A 40 -8.86 -5.62 14.82
N LEU A 41 -7.55 -5.60 14.99
CA LEU A 41 -6.73 -4.40 14.76
C LEU A 41 -6.45 -4.14 13.28
N SER A 42 -6.54 -5.15 12.41
CA SER A 42 -6.29 -4.99 10.97
C SER A 42 -7.15 -3.91 10.28
N PRO A 43 -8.48 -3.80 10.46
CA PRO A 43 -9.25 -2.71 9.89
C PRO A 43 -8.89 -1.35 10.51
N VAL A 44 -8.54 -1.30 11.81
CA VAL A 44 -8.12 -0.07 12.47
C VAL A 44 -6.83 0.46 11.84
N LEU A 45 -5.87 -0.43 11.59
CA LEU A 45 -4.63 -0.10 10.89
C LEU A 45 -4.91 0.45 9.49
N ALA A 46 -5.79 -0.19 8.72
CA ALA A 46 -6.15 0.27 7.38
C ALA A 46 -6.79 1.67 7.39
N ILE A 47 -7.65 1.96 8.37
CA ILE A 47 -8.26 3.30 8.55
C ILE A 47 -7.18 4.33 8.89
N LEU A 48 -6.28 4.02 9.82
CA LEU A 48 -5.18 4.91 10.21
C LEU A 48 -4.22 5.18 9.06
N GLN A 49 -3.91 4.19 8.23
CA GLN A 49 -3.12 4.35 7.00
C GLN A 49 -3.81 5.31 6.02
N GLY A 50 -5.12 5.17 5.82
CA GLY A 50 -5.91 6.09 5.00
C GLY A 50 -5.85 7.53 5.52
N PHE A 51 -5.98 7.73 6.84
CA PHE A 51 -5.83 9.06 7.45
C PHE A 51 -4.43 9.63 7.30
N GLN A 52 -3.40 8.84 7.58
CA GLN A 52 -2.00 9.25 7.43
C GLN A 52 -1.74 9.75 6.01
N MET A 53 -2.18 9.00 5.02
CA MET A 53 -2.00 9.35 3.62
C MET A 53 -2.64 10.70 3.27
N LEU A 54 -3.90 10.92 3.66
CA LEU A 54 -4.60 12.18 3.42
C LEU A 54 -3.92 13.35 4.14
N GLN A 55 -3.43 13.14 5.36
CA GLN A 55 -2.72 14.16 6.13
C GLN A 55 -1.38 14.53 5.49
N VAL A 56 -0.59 13.54 5.04
CA VAL A 56 0.69 13.78 4.34
C VAL A 56 0.48 14.58 3.07
N GLN A 57 -0.49 14.20 2.24
CA GLN A 57 -0.81 14.94 1.01
C GLN A 57 -1.29 16.36 1.30
N LYS A 58 -2.13 16.55 2.34
CA LYS A 58 -2.61 17.87 2.75
C LYS A 58 -1.47 18.75 3.25
N CYS A 59 -0.57 18.20 4.06
CA CYS A 59 0.60 18.90 4.61
C CYS A 59 1.53 19.36 3.48
N TYR A 60 1.87 18.45 2.55
CA TYR A 60 2.71 18.75 1.41
C TYR A 60 2.13 19.89 0.53
N ARG A 61 0.84 19.79 0.21
CA ARG A 61 0.14 20.84 -0.58
C ARG A 61 0.05 22.17 0.17
N SER A 62 -0.11 22.14 1.49
CA SER A 62 -0.19 23.36 2.32
C SER A 62 1.15 24.07 2.46
N LEU A 63 2.27 23.34 2.45
CA LEU A 63 3.61 23.90 2.58
C LEU A 63 4.16 24.48 1.25
N ASN A 64 3.49 24.20 0.13
CA ASN A 64 3.85 24.68 -1.21
C ASN A 64 5.34 24.44 -1.55
N ILE A 65 5.86 23.29 -1.13
CA ILE A 65 7.27 22.91 -1.31
C ILE A 65 7.46 22.41 -2.74
N ASN A 66 8.36 23.05 -3.48
CA ASN A 66 8.70 22.67 -4.85
C ASN A 66 9.65 21.44 -4.94
N GLN A 67 10.18 20.97 -3.80
CA GLN A 67 11.15 19.89 -3.70
C GLN A 67 10.59 18.72 -2.88
N PRO A 68 10.01 17.70 -3.53
CA PRO A 68 9.45 16.53 -2.83
C PRO A 68 10.51 15.77 -2.02
N GLU A 69 11.77 15.69 -2.47
CA GLU A 69 12.80 14.93 -1.75
C GLU A 69 13.04 15.49 -0.35
N THR A 70 13.09 16.82 -0.24
CA THR A 70 13.31 17.52 1.03
C THR A 70 12.17 17.27 2.00
N PHE A 71 10.92 17.30 1.52
CA PHE A 71 9.76 16.98 2.35
C PHE A 71 9.81 15.53 2.85
N ILE A 72 10.15 14.57 1.98
CA ILE A 72 10.26 13.15 2.35
C ILE A 72 11.34 12.94 3.41
N LEU A 73 12.51 13.56 3.26
CA LEU A 73 13.60 13.47 4.23
C LEU A 73 13.18 14.01 5.60
N TYR A 74 12.59 15.20 5.67
CA TYR A 74 12.18 15.79 6.94
C TYR A 74 11.03 15.01 7.59
N PHE A 75 10.03 14.61 6.82
CA PHE A 75 8.91 13.83 7.33
C PHE A 75 9.38 12.48 7.87
N SER A 76 10.17 11.73 7.09
CA SER A 76 10.71 10.45 7.55
C SER A 76 11.61 10.62 8.77
N GLY A 77 12.51 11.59 8.79
CA GLY A 77 13.38 11.89 9.93
C GLY A 77 12.59 12.20 11.21
N LEU A 78 11.54 13.02 11.13
CA LEU A 78 10.66 13.31 12.26
C LEU A 78 9.92 12.06 12.75
N THR A 79 9.40 11.22 11.83
CA THR A 79 8.76 9.96 12.22
C THR A 79 9.73 8.99 12.89
N THR A 80 10.98 8.89 12.40
CA THR A 80 12.01 8.04 13.00
C THR A 80 12.36 8.51 14.42
N ILE A 81 12.49 9.81 14.64
CA ILE A 81 12.73 10.37 15.99
C ILE A 81 11.53 10.11 16.91
N GLY A 82 10.30 10.29 16.41
CA GLY A 82 9.09 10.02 17.19
C GLY A 82 8.96 8.55 17.59
N LEU A 83 9.30 7.63 16.68
CA LEU A 83 9.22 6.18 16.92
C LEU A 83 10.43 5.61 17.66
N SER A 84 11.58 6.31 17.68
CA SER A 84 12.75 5.84 18.42
C SER A 84 12.53 5.85 19.93
N VAL A 85 11.71 6.78 20.45
CA VAL A 85 11.38 6.87 21.89
C VAL A 85 10.66 5.61 22.40
N PRO A 86 9.50 5.19 21.83
CA PRO A 86 8.84 3.95 22.26
C PRO A 86 9.67 2.71 21.92
N ALA A 87 10.44 2.71 20.82
CA ALA A 87 11.33 1.59 20.49
C ALA A 87 12.44 1.42 21.54
N PHE A 88 13.04 2.52 22.01
CA PHE A 88 14.05 2.51 23.06
C PHE A 88 13.47 2.03 24.40
N TYR A 89 12.27 2.52 24.76
CA TYR A 89 11.56 2.05 25.95
C TYR A 89 11.24 0.55 25.89
N SER A 90 10.80 0.05 24.73
CA SER A 90 10.55 -1.37 24.50
C SER A 90 11.83 -2.20 24.66
N TRP A 91 12.93 -1.75 24.05
CA TRP A 91 14.23 -2.41 24.15
C TRP A 91 14.72 -2.54 25.60
N MET A 92 14.59 -1.47 26.40
CA MET A 92 14.98 -1.51 27.83
C MET A 92 14.18 -2.52 28.66
N ASN A 93 12.91 -2.76 28.31
CA ASN A 93 12.04 -3.70 29.02
C ASN A 93 12.06 -5.11 28.42
N SER A 94 12.76 -5.31 27.31
CA SER A 94 12.83 -6.60 26.63
C SER A 94 13.85 -7.50 27.32
N ALA A 95 13.39 -8.62 27.87
CA ALA A 95 14.28 -9.67 28.36
C ALA A 95 14.79 -10.46 27.14
N ILE A 96 16.01 -10.18 26.69
CA ILE A 96 16.68 -11.00 25.68
C ILE A 96 17.07 -12.30 26.38
N SER A 97 16.43 -13.42 26.03
CA SER A 97 16.90 -14.73 26.46
C SER A 97 18.33 -14.92 25.95
N ALA A 98 19.27 -15.19 26.86
CA ALA A 98 20.67 -15.42 26.50
C ALA A 98 20.85 -16.60 25.51
N ASP A 99 19.86 -17.48 25.44
CA ASP A 99 19.80 -18.63 24.53
C ASP A 99 19.17 -18.32 23.16
N ALA A 100 18.77 -17.06 22.90
CA ALA A 100 18.39 -16.64 21.57
C ALA A 100 19.64 -16.63 20.68
N SER A 101 19.93 -17.78 20.07
CA SER A 101 20.99 -17.92 19.09
C SER A 101 20.64 -17.06 17.88
N TRP A 102 21.25 -15.87 17.81
CA TRP A 102 21.25 -15.07 16.60
C TRP A 102 21.90 -15.91 15.50
N GLU A 103 21.08 -16.42 14.58
CA GLU A 103 21.55 -17.19 13.45
C GLU A 103 22.16 -16.23 12.42
N SER A 104 23.07 -16.72 11.57
CA SER A 104 23.67 -15.89 10.52
C SER A 104 22.63 -15.26 9.59
N ILE A 105 21.45 -15.89 9.48
CA ILE A 105 20.30 -15.37 8.74
C ILE A 105 19.72 -14.10 9.37
N ASP A 106 19.76 -13.94 10.70
CA ASP A 106 19.21 -12.77 11.39
C ASP A 106 20.05 -11.52 11.07
N TYR A 107 21.38 -11.66 11.08
CA TYR A 107 22.29 -10.58 10.68
C TYR A 107 22.12 -10.21 9.22
N LEU A 108 21.88 -11.19 8.35
CA LEU A 108 21.60 -10.96 6.94
C LEU A 108 20.29 -10.19 6.77
N LEU A 109 19.23 -10.56 7.49
CA LEU A 109 17.93 -9.88 7.46
C LEU A 109 18.05 -8.43 7.97
N ILE A 110 18.81 -8.20 9.05
CA ILE A 110 19.10 -6.85 9.55
C ILE A 110 19.85 -6.04 8.48
N GLY A 111 20.91 -6.61 7.90
CA GLY A 111 21.70 -5.93 6.85
C GLY A 111 20.86 -5.59 5.61
N MET A 112 20.01 -6.52 5.16
CA MET A 112 19.08 -6.29 4.07
C MET A 112 18.02 -5.24 4.43
N SER A 113 17.56 -5.17 5.68
CA SER A 113 16.57 -4.18 6.12
C SER A 113 17.09 -2.75 6.02
N ILE A 114 18.39 -2.52 6.31
CA ILE A 114 19.04 -1.20 6.21
C ILE A 114 19.04 -0.69 4.77
N MET A 115 19.15 -1.58 3.78
CA MET A 115 19.04 -1.22 2.38
C MET A 115 17.58 -1.13 1.92
N PHE A 116 16.76 -2.13 2.24
CA PHE A 116 15.42 -2.25 1.69
C PHE A 116 14.44 -1.21 2.27
N MET A 117 14.44 -1.00 3.59
CA MET A 117 13.44 -0.16 4.25
C MET A 117 13.50 1.31 3.83
N PRO A 118 14.68 1.96 3.74
CA PRO A 118 14.76 3.35 3.25
C PRO A 118 14.30 3.50 1.80
N ASN A 119 14.71 2.58 0.91
CA ASN A 119 14.31 2.61 -0.50
C ASN A 119 12.80 2.37 -0.66
N TYR A 120 12.26 1.41 0.07
CA TYR A 120 10.82 1.13 0.11
C TYR A 120 10.06 2.36 0.59
N LYS A 121 10.47 2.97 1.72
CA LYS A 121 9.77 4.11 2.30
C LYS A 121 9.85 5.36 1.45
N TYR A 122 11.02 5.62 0.85
CA TYR A 122 11.20 6.71 -0.10
C TYR A 122 10.28 6.56 -1.31
N SER A 123 10.24 5.37 -1.92
CA SER A 123 9.40 5.09 -3.09
C SER A 123 7.90 5.19 -2.76
N GLU A 124 7.50 4.69 -1.58
CA GLU A 124 6.13 4.79 -1.09
C GLU A 124 5.71 6.26 -0.92
N MET A 125 6.51 7.07 -0.22
CA MET A 125 6.23 8.49 -0.01
C MET A 125 6.23 9.26 -1.34
N TRP A 126 7.17 8.98 -2.23
CA TRP A 126 7.21 9.59 -3.56
C TRP A 126 5.93 9.34 -4.36
N LEU A 127 5.45 8.09 -4.36
CA LEU A 127 4.20 7.72 -5.02
C LEU A 127 2.99 8.39 -4.35
N GLN A 128 2.96 8.47 -3.01
CA GLN A 128 1.90 9.15 -2.26
C GLN A 128 1.80 10.64 -2.62
N LEU A 129 2.94 11.31 -2.88
CA LEU A 129 2.95 12.73 -3.24
C LEU A 129 2.64 12.97 -4.71
N SER A 130 3.01 12.03 -5.59
CA SER A 130 2.87 12.16 -7.04
C SER A 130 1.49 11.76 -7.57
N LEU A 131 0.77 10.89 -6.86
CA LEU A 131 -0.51 10.32 -7.30
C LEU A 131 -1.70 10.86 -6.52
N THR A 132 -2.89 10.72 -7.09
CA THR A 132 -4.12 10.94 -6.33
C THR A 132 -4.27 9.89 -5.24
N ALA A 133 -5.01 10.22 -4.17
CA ALA A 133 -5.17 9.30 -3.04
C ALA A 133 -5.73 7.93 -3.47
N CYS A 134 -6.69 7.95 -4.39
CA CYS A 134 -7.33 6.75 -4.90
C CYS A 134 -6.38 5.90 -5.76
N ASP A 135 -5.59 6.54 -6.63
CA ASP A 135 -4.67 5.79 -7.51
C ASP A 135 -3.56 5.11 -6.73
N PHE A 136 -3.01 5.80 -5.73
CA PHE A 136 -2.02 5.20 -4.86
C PHE A 136 -2.60 4.03 -4.05
N MET A 137 -3.84 4.13 -3.53
CA MET A 137 -4.48 3.01 -2.82
C MET A 137 -4.67 1.79 -3.72
N VAL A 138 -5.03 1.97 -4.99
CA VAL A 138 -5.14 0.86 -5.95
C VAL A 138 -3.77 0.21 -6.20
N LEU A 139 -2.72 1.01 -6.40
CA LEU A 139 -1.36 0.48 -6.59
C LEU A 139 -0.83 -0.22 -5.33
N GLU A 140 -1.18 0.29 -4.16
CA GLU A 140 -0.83 -0.32 -2.88
C GLU A 140 -1.51 -1.68 -2.70
N GLN A 141 -2.81 -1.76 -2.98
CA GLN A 141 -3.52 -3.05 -2.95
C GLN A 141 -2.98 -4.00 -4.03
N ALA A 142 -2.61 -3.50 -5.21
CA ALA A 142 -1.97 -4.31 -6.25
C ALA A 142 -0.60 -4.86 -5.81
N LYS A 143 0.20 -4.06 -5.11
CA LYS A 143 1.48 -4.47 -4.51
C LYS A 143 1.27 -5.61 -3.51
N PHE A 144 0.32 -5.47 -2.58
CA PHE A 144 0.03 -6.52 -1.61
C PHE A 144 -0.56 -7.77 -2.28
N TRP A 145 -1.41 -7.62 -3.29
CA TRP A 145 -1.92 -8.76 -4.07
C TRP A 145 -0.79 -9.48 -4.83
N ALA A 146 0.16 -8.76 -5.42
CA ALA A 146 1.31 -9.38 -6.07
C ALA A 146 2.20 -10.12 -5.07
N ALA A 147 2.39 -9.56 -3.87
CA ALA A 147 3.10 -10.24 -2.78
C ALA A 147 2.37 -11.51 -2.32
N SER A 148 1.03 -11.54 -2.26
CA SER A 148 0.28 -12.74 -1.89
C SER A 148 0.39 -13.86 -2.93
N ILE A 149 0.58 -13.52 -4.21
CA ILE A 149 0.93 -14.50 -5.26
C ILE A 149 2.37 -15.00 -5.06
N GLY A 150 3.32 -14.10 -4.82
CA GLY A 150 4.71 -14.45 -4.55
C GLY A 150 4.85 -15.40 -3.34
N GLN A 151 4.03 -15.19 -2.31
CA GLN A 151 3.97 -16.06 -1.14
C GLN A 151 3.64 -17.51 -1.49
N TRP A 152 2.68 -17.77 -2.40
CA TRP A 152 2.34 -19.12 -2.83
C TRP A 152 3.54 -19.85 -3.46
N PHE A 153 4.34 -19.14 -4.24
CA PHE A 153 5.53 -19.70 -4.88
C PHE A 153 6.67 -19.93 -3.90
N VAL A 154 6.98 -18.94 -3.05
CA VAL A 154 8.12 -19.00 -2.13
C VAL A 154 7.88 -20.01 -1.01
N GLN A 155 6.65 -20.11 -0.49
CA GLN A 155 6.29 -21.01 0.60
C GLN A 155 5.83 -22.39 0.11
N ASN A 156 5.84 -22.65 -1.21
CA ASN A 156 5.34 -23.87 -1.82
C ASN A 156 3.96 -24.29 -1.26
N MET A 157 3.05 -23.33 -1.14
CA MET A 157 1.72 -23.56 -0.59
C MET A 157 0.87 -24.35 -1.59
N ALA A 158 0.94 -25.68 -1.52
CA ALA A 158 0.21 -26.58 -2.40
C ALA A 158 -1.31 -26.56 -2.18
N HIS A 159 -1.78 -26.07 -1.02
CA HIS A 159 -3.19 -26.03 -0.65
C HIS A 159 -3.66 -24.59 -0.54
N ALA A 160 -3.87 -23.90 -1.65
CA ALA A 160 -4.52 -22.58 -1.63
C ALA A 160 -5.96 -22.68 -1.09
N THR A 161 -6.34 -21.79 -0.17
CA THR A 161 -7.75 -21.70 0.22
C THR A 161 -8.61 -21.16 -0.91
N ILE A 162 -9.88 -21.60 -0.95
CA ILE A 162 -10.83 -21.15 -1.97
C ILE A 162 -11.07 -19.64 -1.90
N PHE A 163 -11.02 -19.06 -0.69
CA PHE A 163 -11.18 -17.63 -0.46
C PHE A 163 -10.00 -16.83 -1.03
N ALA A 164 -8.77 -17.27 -0.77
CA ALA A 164 -7.59 -16.60 -1.32
C ALA A 164 -7.50 -16.69 -2.83
N LEU A 165 -7.85 -17.86 -3.41
CA LEU A 165 -7.93 -18.01 -4.86
C LEU A 165 -9.01 -17.08 -5.47
N ALA A 166 -10.21 -17.07 -4.89
CA ALA A 166 -11.30 -16.20 -5.34
C ALA A 166 -10.91 -14.71 -5.25
N GLY A 167 -10.29 -14.30 -4.14
CA GLY A 167 -9.78 -12.95 -3.96
C GLY A 167 -8.76 -12.55 -5.02
N LYS A 168 -7.81 -13.44 -5.32
CA LYS A 168 -6.80 -13.21 -6.36
C LYS A 168 -7.42 -13.04 -7.76
N ILE A 169 -8.43 -13.84 -8.10
CA ILE A 169 -9.15 -13.75 -9.38
C ILE A 169 -9.96 -12.45 -9.48
N VAL A 170 -10.72 -12.11 -8.43
CA VAL A 170 -11.52 -10.87 -8.38
C VAL A 170 -10.62 -9.64 -8.50
N MET A 171 -9.51 -9.61 -7.76
CA MET A 171 -8.53 -8.53 -7.81
C MET A 171 -7.91 -8.39 -9.21
N PHE A 172 -7.54 -9.50 -9.87
CA PHE A 172 -7.04 -9.47 -11.24
C PHE A 172 -8.05 -8.83 -12.20
N GLY A 173 -9.31 -9.27 -12.15
CA GLY A 173 -10.38 -8.71 -12.99
C GLY A 173 -10.61 -7.21 -12.72
N ALA A 174 -10.56 -6.80 -11.46
CA ALA A 174 -10.72 -5.41 -11.06
C ALA A 174 -9.54 -4.52 -11.50
N LEU A 175 -8.31 -5.01 -11.38
CA LEU A 175 -7.12 -4.30 -11.87
C LEU A 175 -7.13 -4.12 -13.39
N VAL A 176 -7.52 -5.16 -14.14
CA VAL A 176 -7.66 -5.06 -15.61
C VAL A 176 -8.65 -3.95 -15.98
N ARG A 177 -9.82 -3.90 -15.31
CA ARG A 177 -10.80 -2.82 -15.53
C ARG A 177 -10.22 -1.45 -15.18
N TYR A 178 -9.52 -1.33 -14.06
CA TYR A 178 -8.89 -0.08 -13.63
C TYR A 178 -7.87 0.45 -14.65
N PHE A 179 -6.97 -0.40 -15.15
CA PHE A 179 -5.99 0.02 -16.15
C PHE A 179 -6.63 0.38 -17.50
N ILE A 180 -7.72 -0.30 -17.89
CA ILE A 180 -8.49 0.07 -19.08
C ILE A 180 -9.11 1.46 -18.91
N GLU A 181 -9.73 1.74 -17.77
CA GLU A 181 -10.35 3.03 -17.49
C GLU A 181 -9.33 4.18 -17.47
N ILE A 182 -8.16 4.00 -16.84
CA ILE A 182 -7.09 5.02 -16.88
C ILE A 182 -6.65 5.27 -18.31
N LYS A 183 -6.46 4.21 -19.10
CA LYS A 183 -6.05 4.33 -20.50
C LYS A 183 -7.10 5.06 -21.34
N GLN A 184 -8.38 4.86 -21.07
CA GLN A 184 -9.48 5.57 -21.72
C GLN A 184 -9.49 7.06 -21.34
N ARG A 185 -9.40 7.39 -20.05
CA ARG A 185 -9.35 8.80 -19.58
C ARG A 185 -8.21 9.57 -20.21
N ARG A 186 -7.02 8.97 -20.24
CA ARG A 186 -5.85 9.58 -20.87
C ARG A 186 -6.07 9.86 -22.37
N LYS A 187 -6.76 8.97 -23.10
CA LYS A 187 -7.08 9.19 -24.52
C LYS A 187 -8.05 10.35 -24.71
N THR A 188 -9.07 10.46 -23.87
CA THR A 188 -10.05 11.56 -23.93
C THR A 188 -9.40 12.91 -23.63
N ASP A 189 -8.52 12.99 -22.64
CA ASP A 189 -7.80 14.24 -22.32
C ASP A 189 -6.94 14.71 -23.51
N TYR A 190 -6.28 13.78 -24.23
CA TYR A 190 -5.52 14.12 -25.44
C TYR A 190 -6.41 14.57 -26.60
N SER A 191 -7.58 13.94 -26.80
CA SER A 191 -8.50 14.39 -27.86
C SER A 191 -9.03 15.78 -27.57
N ASP A 192 -9.40 16.08 -26.33
CA ASP A 192 -9.93 17.39 -25.94
C ASP A 192 -8.86 18.48 -26.05
N LEU A 193 -7.62 18.18 -25.65
CA LEU A 193 -6.49 19.09 -25.83
C LEU A 193 -6.19 19.35 -27.32
N SER A 194 -6.24 18.30 -28.15
CA SER A 194 -6.04 18.46 -29.60
C SER A 194 -7.13 19.32 -30.24
N LEU A 195 -8.38 19.20 -29.77
CA LEU A 195 -9.49 20.00 -30.26
C LEU A 195 -9.40 21.46 -29.79
N ALA A 196 -8.91 21.68 -28.57
CA ALA A 196 -8.67 23.02 -28.01
C ALA A 196 -7.46 23.74 -28.65
N LEU A 197 -6.53 23.01 -29.26
CA LEU A 197 -5.41 23.60 -30.01
C LEU A 197 -5.75 23.90 -31.48
N VAL A 198 -6.82 23.28 -32.01
CA VAL A 198 -7.28 23.47 -33.40
C VAL A 198 -8.33 24.59 -33.52
N ASN A 199 -9.01 24.94 -32.41
CA ASN A 199 -9.96 26.05 -32.33
C ASN A 199 -9.33 27.31 -31.76
#